data_AF-A9V8U9-F1
#
_entry.id   AF-A9V8U9-F1
#
_cell.length_a   1.000
_cell.length_b   1.000
_cell.length_c   1.000
_cell.angle_alpha   90.00
_cell.angle_beta   90.00
_cell.angle_gamma   90.00
#
_symmetry.space_group_name_H-M   'P 1'
#
loop_
_entity.id
_entity.type
_entity.pdbx_description
1 polymer ?
#
loop_
_entity_poly.entity_id
_entity_poly.type
_entity_poly.pdbx_seq_one_letter_code
_entity_poly.pdbx_strand_id
1 'polypeptide(L)'
;MAPTAAFEGWRACARRAASVTLHTDLGDIKVEVFCDQVERAAENFLALCASGYYDGCKIHRNIKGFMMQTGDPTGTGKGGDSIWGGEFEDEFPPGLRHNARGILSMANKGPNTNRSQFFITYGKAPHLDRKYTIFGRTIDGFDTLDAIEKTPVVDQRKHRPKMDIKIRSITIHANPIADQQA
;
A
#
# COMPACT_ATOMS: atom_id res chain seq x y z
N MET A 1 -8.73 31.75 -14.27
CA MET A 1 -9.90 30.84 -14.35
C MET A 1 -9.38 29.54 -14.96
N ALA A 2 -8.92 28.60 -14.13
CA ALA A 2 -8.34 27.33 -14.58
C ALA A 2 -9.47 26.32 -14.84
N PRO A 3 -9.31 25.39 -15.80
CA PRO A 3 -10.40 24.57 -16.30
C PRO A 3 -10.73 23.46 -15.30
N THR A 4 -11.97 23.47 -14.81
CA THR A 4 -12.57 22.54 -13.83
C THR A 4 -12.84 21.14 -14.37
N ALA A 5 -12.70 20.91 -15.67
CA ALA A 5 -13.13 19.67 -16.34
C ALA A 5 -12.18 18.46 -16.15
N ALA A 6 -10.91 18.67 -15.79
CA ALA A 6 -9.96 17.56 -15.61
C ALA A 6 -10.13 16.81 -14.26
N PHE A 7 -10.80 17.43 -13.29
CA PHE A 7 -11.01 16.85 -11.95
C PHE A 7 -12.26 15.97 -11.85
N GLU A 8 -13.23 16.13 -12.75
CA GLU A 8 -14.49 15.36 -12.71
C GLU A 8 -14.32 13.91 -13.20
N GLY A 9 -13.37 13.66 -14.11
CA GLY A 9 -13.08 12.31 -14.60
C GLY A 9 -12.49 11.36 -13.55
N TRP A 10 -11.79 11.89 -12.54
CA TRP A 10 -11.21 11.09 -11.46
C TRP A 10 -12.24 10.70 -10.39
N ARG A 11 -13.20 11.59 -10.10
CA ARG A 11 -14.27 11.33 -9.12
C ARG A 11 -15.19 10.16 -9.51
N ALA A 12 -15.32 9.87 -10.80
CA ALA A 12 -16.07 8.69 -11.28
C ALA A 12 -15.25 7.38 -11.19
N CYS A 13 -13.91 7.46 -11.14
CA CYS A 13 -13.04 6.31 -10.92
C CYS A 13 -13.12 5.79 -9.47
N ALA A 14 -13.44 6.69 -8.53
CA ALA A 14 -13.48 6.40 -7.09
C ALA A 14 -14.64 5.48 -6.62
N ARG A 15 -15.67 5.22 -7.44
CA ARG A 15 -16.78 4.27 -7.11
C ARG A 15 -16.48 2.80 -7.42
N ARG A 16 -15.26 2.48 -7.86
CA ARG A 16 -14.93 1.15 -8.35
C ARG A 16 -13.79 0.60 -7.51
N ALA A 17 -14.03 -0.54 -6.85
CA ALA A 17 -12.98 -1.31 -6.22
C ALA A 17 -11.83 -1.48 -7.24
N ALA A 18 -10.64 -1.02 -6.90
CA ALA A 18 -9.46 -1.18 -7.74
C ALA A 18 -8.66 -2.37 -7.22
N SER A 19 -8.12 -3.19 -8.12
CA SER A 19 -7.14 -4.20 -7.73
C SER A 19 -5.80 -3.91 -8.37
N VAL A 20 -4.73 -4.19 -7.65
CA VAL A 20 -3.36 -3.86 -8.06
C VAL A 20 -2.50 -5.08 -7.86
N THR A 21 -1.68 -5.43 -8.84
CA THR A 21 -0.68 -6.50 -8.73
C THR A 21 0.69 -5.86 -8.56
N LEU A 22 1.33 -6.16 -7.43
CA LEU A 22 2.70 -5.80 -7.14
C LEU A 22 3.60 -6.92 -7.66
N HIS A 23 4.37 -6.65 -8.70
CA HIS A 23 5.36 -7.60 -9.20
C HIS A 23 6.63 -7.46 -8.37
N THR A 24 6.96 -8.44 -7.54
CA THR A 24 8.16 -8.41 -6.68
C THR A 24 9.23 -9.39 -7.17
N ASP A 25 10.44 -9.28 -6.64
CA ASP A 25 11.51 -10.24 -6.94
C ASP A 25 11.19 -11.69 -6.53
N LEU A 26 10.26 -11.89 -5.58
CA LEU A 26 9.88 -13.20 -5.04
C LEU A 26 8.52 -13.69 -5.57
N GLY A 27 7.92 -12.96 -6.51
CA GLY A 27 6.61 -13.28 -7.09
C GLY A 27 5.62 -12.13 -7.02
N ASP A 28 4.37 -12.42 -7.37
CA ASP A 28 3.33 -11.41 -7.50
C ASP A 28 2.44 -11.37 -6.26
N ILE A 29 2.07 -10.17 -5.84
CA ILE A 29 1.10 -9.95 -4.74
C ILE A 29 -0.05 -9.13 -5.29
N LYS A 30 -1.26 -9.71 -5.30
CA LYS A 30 -2.45 -9.00 -5.75
C LYS A 30 -3.19 -8.43 -4.55
N VAL A 31 -3.53 -7.16 -4.63
CA VAL A 31 -4.18 -6.41 -3.55
C VAL A 31 -5.46 -5.75 -4.07
N GLU A 32 -6.48 -5.74 -3.23
CA GLU A 32 -7.70 -4.97 -3.40
C GLU A 32 -7.59 -3.67 -2.61
N VAL A 33 -7.95 -2.55 -3.22
CA VAL A 33 -7.92 -1.20 -2.65
C VAL A 33 -9.34 -0.76 -2.33
N PHE A 34 -9.56 -0.27 -1.11
CA PHE A 34 -10.88 0.13 -0.60
C PHE A 34 -11.21 1.60 -0.94
N CYS A 35 -11.31 1.91 -2.24
CA CYS A 35 -11.52 3.27 -2.74
C CYS A 35 -12.72 4.00 -2.09
N ASP A 36 -13.83 3.29 -1.83
CA ASP A 36 -15.05 3.89 -1.26
C ASP A 36 -14.95 4.24 0.24
N GLN A 37 -14.01 3.62 0.97
CA GLN A 37 -13.89 3.79 2.42
C GLN A 37 -12.75 4.73 2.82
N VAL A 38 -11.73 4.86 1.96
CA VAL A 38 -10.51 5.64 2.21
C VAL A 38 -10.08 6.35 0.93
N GLU A 39 -10.86 7.36 0.54
CA GLU A 39 -10.70 8.05 -0.74
C GLU A 39 -9.29 8.64 -0.90
N ARG A 40 -8.76 9.30 0.14
CA ARG A 40 -7.44 9.96 0.07
C ARG A 40 -6.31 8.95 -0.04
N ALA A 41 -6.30 7.94 0.83
CA ALA A 41 -5.26 6.93 0.81
C ALA A 41 -5.27 6.11 -0.48
N ALA A 42 -6.46 5.75 -0.97
CA ALA A 42 -6.63 5.01 -2.22
C ALA A 42 -6.19 5.85 -3.44
N GLU A 43 -6.61 7.11 -3.54
CA GLU A 43 -6.20 8.02 -4.61
C GLU A 43 -4.68 8.18 -4.65
N ASN A 44 -4.07 8.44 -3.48
CA ASN A 44 -2.62 8.56 -3.36
C ASN A 44 -1.91 7.29 -3.82
N PHE A 45 -2.33 6.13 -3.32
CA PHE A 45 -1.70 4.85 -3.67
C PHE A 45 -1.81 4.56 -5.18
N LEU A 46 -3.01 4.70 -5.76
CA LEU A 46 -3.25 4.43 -7.18
C LEU A 46 -2.50 5.42 -8.09
N ALA A 47 -2.45 6.69 -7.74
CA ALA A 47 -1.71 7.69 -8.51
C ALA A 47 -0.19 7.47 -8.46
N LEU A 48 0.35 7.06 -7.30
CA LEU A 48 1.76 6.68 -7.17
C LEU A 48 2.08 5.39 -7.96
N CYS A 49 1.15 4.42 -7.97
CA CYS A 49 1.28 3.23 -8.82
C CYS A 49 1.30 3.61 -10.30
N ALA A 50 0.39 4.48 -10.75
CA ALA A 50 0.26 4.87 -12.16
C ALA A 50 1.45 5.69 -12.66
N SER A 51 2.15 6.41 -11.78
CA SER A 51 3.36 7.17 -12.11
C SER A 51 4.64 6.34 -12.08
N GLY A 52 4.56 5.03 -11.77
CA GLY A 52 5.74 4.16 -11.62
C GLY A 52 6.58 4.49 -10.38
N TYR A 53 6.03 5.24 -9.41
CA TYR A 53 6.75 5.71 -8.23
C TYR A 53 7.32 4.57 -7.38
N TYR A 54 6.62 3.44 -7.36
CA TYR A 54 7.00 2.26 -6.59
C TYR A 54 7.94 1.31 -7.34
N ASP A 55 8.27 1.59 -8.60
CA ASP A 55 9.14 0.75 -9.41
C ASP A 55 10.57 0.83 -8.86
N GLY A 56 11.15 -0.33 -8.56
CA GLY A 56 12.44 -0.45 -7.89
C GLY A 56 12.42 -0.19 -6.38
N CYS A 57 11.26 0.12 -5.77
CA CYS A 57 11.16 0.35 -4.33
C CYS A 57 11.54 -0.91 -3.55
N LYS A 58 12.43 -0.76 -2.57
CA LYS A 58 12.88 -1.87 -1.71
C LYS A 58 11.91 -2.12 -0.57
N ILE A 59 11.82 -3.37 -0.15
CA ILE A 59 11.28 -3.74 1.16
C ILE A 59 12.36 -3.42 2.19
N HIS A 60 12.29 -2.22 2.77
CA HIS A 60 13.34 -1.70 3.65
C HIS A 60 13.16 -2.13 5.11
N ARG A 61 12.03 -2.76 5.47
CA ARG A 61 11.79 -3.33 6.80
C ARG A 61 10.90 -4.56 6.70
N ASN A 62 11.34 -5.66 7.28
CA ASN A 62 10.63 -6.94 7.29
C ASN A 62 10.69 -7.55 8.70
N ILE A 63 9.56 -7.59 9.40
CA ILE A 63 9.46 -8.16 10.75
C ILE A 63 8.60 -9.40 10.69
N LYS A 64 9.25 -10.56 10.82
CA LYS A 64 8.59 -11.87 10.83
C LYS A 64 7.45 -11.92 11.85
N GLY A 65 6.28 -12.41 11.44
CA GLY A 65 5.07 -12.48 12.25
C GLY A 65 4.33 -11.16 12.45
N PHE A 66 4.87 -10.04 11.96
CA PHE A 66 4.27 -8.72 12.16
C PHE A 66 3.91 -8.04 10.84
N MET A 67 4.89 -7.50 10.10
CA MET A 67 4.64 -6.80 8.84
C MET A 67 5.88 -6.67 7.96
N MET A 68 5.65 -6.39 6.67
CA MET A 68 6.66 -5.85 5.75
C MET A 68 6.31 -4.42 5.37
N GLN A 69 7.32 -3.53 5.34
CA GLN A 69 7.17 -2.11 5.00
C GLN A 69 7.95 -1.78 3.73
N THR A 70 7.33 -1.01 2.86
CA THR A 70 7.87 -0.55 1.58
C THR A 70 7.31 0.83 1.22
N GLY A 71 7.49 1.27 -0.04
CA GLY A 71 7.00 2.54 -0.54
C GLY A 71 7.91 3.74 -0.26
N ASP A 72 9.19 3.50 0.02
CA ASP A 72 10.23 4.54 0.08
C ASP A 72 11.20 4.37 -1.11
N PRO A 73 11.15 5.23 -2.14
CA PRO A 73 12.06 5.18 -3.29
C PRO A 73 13.52 5.33 -2.91
N THR A 74 13.81 6.02 -1.80
CA THR A 74 15.19 6.18 -1.31
C THR A 74 15.72 4.91 -0.63
N GLY A 75 14.83 4.00 -0.22
CA GLY A 75 15.18 2.80 0.55
C GLY A 75 15.75 3.08 1.95
N THR A 76 15.66 4.32 2.44
CA THR A 76 16.20 4.70 3.75
C THR A 76 15.26 4.34 4.91
N GLY A 77 13.95 4.27 4.63
CA GLY A 77 12.85 4.16 5.59
C GLY A 77 12.36 5.50 6.11
N LYS A 78 12.92 6.63 5.64
CA LYS A 78 12.54 7.98 6.09
C LYS A 78 11.97 8.85 4.98
N GLY A 79 12.18 8.45 3.72
CA GLY A 79 11.74 9.17 2.53
C GLY A 79 10.32 8.82 2.14
N GLY A 80 9.97 9.16 0.91
CA GLY A 80 8.61 9.01 0.42
C GLY A 80 7.79 10.29 0.56
N ASP A 81 6.99 10.55 -0.45
CA ASP A 81 6.10 11.71 -0.53
C ASP A 81 4.76 11.30 -1.13
N SER A 82 3.69 11.99 -0.77
CA SER A 82 2.39 11.73 -1.41
C SER A 82 2.39 12.27 -2.84
N ILE A 83 1.37 11.89 -3.62
CA ILE A 83 1.14 12.46 -4.95
C ILE A 83 0.99 14.00 -4.91
N TRP A 84 0.60 14.57 -3.77
CA TRP A 84 0.46 16.01 -3.57
C TRP A 84 1.74 16.70 -3.07
N GLY A 85 2.84 15.97 -2.88
CA GLY A 85 4.12 16.52 -2.41
C GLY A 85 4.13 16.93 -0.93
N GLY A 86 3.26 16.32 -0.11
CA GLY A 86 3.21 16.55 1.32
C GLY A 86 2.57 15.42 2.12
N GLU A 87 2.26 15.68 3.37
CA GLU A 87 1.53 14.76 4.24
C GLU A 87 0.01 14.91 4.05
N PHE A 88 -0.73 13.82 4.25
CA PHE A 88 -2.20 13.82 4.20
C PHE A 88 -2.84 13.16 5.42
N GLU A 89 -4.13 13.46 5.64
CA GLU A 89 -4.94 13.03 6.78
C GLU A 89 -5.04 11.49 6.94
N ASP A 90 -5.25 11.04 8.18
CA ASP A 90 -5.61 9.65 8.46
C ASP A 90 -7.10 9.40 8.20
N GLU A 91 -7.44 8.21 7.70
CA GLU A 91 -8.82 7.79 7.44
C GLU A 91 -9.13 6.50 8.23
N PHE A 92 -10.08 6.58 9.16
CA PHE A 92 -10.44 5.47 10.06
C PHE A 92 -11.92 5.06 9.93
N PRO A 93 -12.33 4.46 8.80
CA PRO A 93 -13.70 4.01 8.60
C PRO A 93 -14.10 2.90 9.59
N PRO A 94 -15.37 2.86 10.03
CA PRO A 94 -15.86 1.84 10.94
C PRO A 94 -15.92 0.48 10.23
N GLY A 95 -15.02 -0.43 10.58
CA GLY A 95 -15.03 -1.81 10.05
C GLY A 95 -13.67 -2.29 9.58
N LEU A 96 -12.79 -1.38 9.16
CA LEU A 96 -11.42 -1.72 8.81
C LEU A 96 -10.58 -1.90 10.08
N ARG A 97 -10.00 -3.10 10.24
CA ARG A 97 -9.17 -3.48 11.38
C ARG A 97 -8.04 -4.39 10.92
N HIS A 98 -6.92 -4.39 11.62
CA HIS A 98 -5.79 -5.30 11.38
C HIS A 98 -6.08 -6.67 12.00
N ASN A 99 -7.16 -7.31 11.57
CA ASN A 99 -7.69 -8.56 12.13
C ASN A 99 -7.29 -9.81 11.34
N ALA A 100 -6.55 -9.66 10.25
CA ALA A 100 -6.14 -10.73 9.35
C ALA A 100 -4.72 -10.52 8.82
N ARG A 101 -4.18 -11.57 8.18
CA ARG A 101 -2.97 -11.50 7.37
C ARG A 101 -3.29 -10.81 6.05
N GLY A 102 -2.35 -10.04 5.53
CA GLY A 102 -2.48 -9.35 4.25
C GLY A 102 -3.25 -8.04 4.34
N ILE A 103 -3.33 -7.38 5.49
CA ILE A 103 -3.95 -6.04 5.57
C ILE A 103 -2.93 -4.99 5.13
N LEU A 104 -3.32 -4.10 4.21
CA LEU A 104 -2.50 -3.01 3.72
C LEU A 104 -2.84 -1.71 4.45
N SER A 105 -1.82 -1.07 4.98
CA SER A 105 -1.98 0.17 5.74
C SER A 105 -0.87 1.17 5.47
N MET A 106 -1.19 2.46 5.53
CA MET A 106 -0.22 3.54 5.37
C MET A 106 0.71 3.60 6.58
N ALA A 107 2.01 3.79 6.33
CA ALA A 107 2.97 4.08 7.39
C ALA A 107 3.03 5.61 7.62
N ASN A 108 2.99 6.00 8.88
CA ASN A 108 3.03 7.40 9.31
C ASN A 108 4.04 7.62 10.45
N LYS A 109 4.35 8.89 10.75
CA LYS A 109 5.24 9.33 11.84
C LYS A 109 4.46 9.97 13.00
N GLY A 110 3.14 9.82 13.01
CA GLY A 110 2.20 10.48 13.90
C GLY A 110 0.87 10.75 13.19
N PRO A 111 -0.12 11.30 13.90
CA PRO A 111 -1.43 11.60 13.32
C PRO A 111 -1.33 12.50 12.09
N ASN A 112 -2.05 12.16 11.02
CA ASN A 112 -2.14 12.90 9.75
C ASN A 112 -0.81 13.12 9.03
N THR A 113 0.10 12.14 9.10
CA THR A 113 1.43 12.22 8.46
C THR A 113 1.63 11.13 7.40
N ASN A 114 0.56 10.76 6.70
CA ASN A 114 0.63 9.76 5.63
C ASN A 114 1.36 10.32 4.41
N ARG A 115 2.16 9.48 3.75
CA ARG A 115 2.95 9.83 2.55
C ARG A 115 2.85 8.71 1.50
N SER A 116 3.96 8.19 0.97
CA SER A 116 3.96 7.04 0.05
C SER A 116 4.18 5.69 0.72
N GLN A 117 4.73 5.67 1.94
CA GLN A 117 5.12 4.43 2.60
C GLN A 117 3.89 3.65 3.07
N PHE A 118 3.92 2.34 2.86
CA PHE A 118 2.87 1.44 3.31
C PHE A 118 3.47 0.13 3.82
N PHE A 119 2.67 -0.62 4.57
CA PHE A 119 3.04 -1.94 5.05
C PHE A 119 1.93 -2.95 4.82
N ILE A 120 2.32 -4.22 4.74
CA ILE A 120 1.42 -5.37 4.66
C ILE A 120 1.63 -6.22 5.90
N THR A 121 0.55 -6.53 6.62
CA THR A 121 0.62 -7.35 7.84
C THR A 121 0.79 -8.84 7.53
N TYR A 122 1.59 -9.53 8.33
CA TYR A 122 1.70 -10.99 8.30
C TYR A 122 0.70 -11.69 9.22
N GLY A 123 0.04 -10.95 10.10
CA GLY A 123 -0.96 -11.48 11.02
C GLY A 123 -1.79 -10.39 11.67
N LYS A 124 -2.53 -10.79 12.72
CA LYS A 124 -3.38 -9.86 13.48
C LYS A 124 -2.52 -8.85 14.24
N ALA A 125 -2.81 -7.57 14.06
CA ALA A 125 -2.10 -6.48 14.71
C ALA A 125 -3.06 -5.43 15.29
N PRO A 126 -3.95 -5.81 16.25
CA PRO A 126 -5.01 -4.93 16.75
C PRO A 126 -4.48 -3.65 17.42
N HIS A 127 -3.22 -3.61 17.85
CA HIS A 127 -2.58 -2.43 18.44
C HIS A 127 -2.28 -1.31 17.42
N LEU A 128 -2.43 -1.60 16.12
CA LEU A 128 -2.31 -0.66 14.99
C LEU A 128 -3.66 -0.04 14.60
N ASP A 129 -4.76 -0.59 15.10
CA ASP A 129 -6.11 -0.09 14.80
C ASP A 129 -6.24 1.37 15.26
N ARG A 130 -6.84 2.21 14.40
CA ARG A 130 -7.00 3.66 14.60
C ARG A 130 -5.69 4.45 14.76
N LYS A 131 -4.55 3.86 14.39
CA LYS A 131 -3.27 4.57 14.30
C LYS A 131 -2.74 4.66 12.89
N TYR A 132 -3.09 3.70 12.04
CA TYR A 132 -2.65 3.60 10.66
C TYR A 132 -3.87 3.40 9.76
N THR A 133 -3.96 4.19 8.70
CA THR A 133 -5.03 4.13 7.70
C THR A 133 -4.94 2.81 6.95
N ILE A 134 -5.95 1.95 7.09
CA ILE A 134 -6.08 0.72 6.33
C ILE A 134 -6.72 1.08 4.99
N PHE A 135 -6.04 0.77 3.88
CA PHE A 135 -6.53 1.14 2.55
C PHE A 135 -6.73 -0.03 1.60
N GLY A 136 -6.37 -1.24 2.01
CA GLY A 136 -6.58 -2.42 1.18
C GLY A 136 -6.31 -3.74 1.88
N ARG A 137 -6.43 -4.82 1.12
CA ARG A 137 -6.06 -6.17 1.54
C ARG A 137 -5.46 -6.98 0.40
N THR A 138 -4.57 -7.91 0.72
CA THR A 138 -4.09 -8.93 -0.20
C THR A 138 -5.22 -9.89 -0.51
N ILE A 139 -5.45 -10.13 -1.80
CA ILE A 139 -6.45 -11.08 -2.29
C ILE A 139 -5.81 -12.30 -2.95
N ASP A 140 -4.56 -12.20 -3.41
CA ASP A 140 -3.79 -13.30 -3.98
C ASP A 140 -2.28 -13.07 -3.79
N GLY A 141 -1.46 -14.12 -3.90
CA GLY A 141 -0.01 -14.04 -3.71
C GLY A 141 0.45 -14.19 -2.26
N PHE A 142 -0.30 -14.91 -1.43
CA PHE A 142 0.09 -15.21 -0.05
C PHE A 142 1.39 -16.03 0.03
N ASP A 143 1.68 -16.86 -0.97
CA ASP A 143 2.94 -17.61 -1.07
C ASP A 143 4.15 -16.66 -1.19
N THR A 144 3.99 -15.55 -1.91
CA THR A 144 5.02 -14.51 -2.02
C THR A 144 5.18 -13.77 -0.69
N LEU A 145 4.08 -13.47 0.02
CA LEU A 145 4.17 -12.92 1.38
C LEU A 145 4.93 -13.87 2.32
N ASP A 146 4.68 -15.17 2.24
CA ASP A 146 5.39 -16.18 3.01
C ASP A 146 6.88 -16.24 2.67
N ALA A 147 7.24 -16.10 1.39
CA ALA A 147 8.63 -16.05 0.94
C ALA A 147 9.35 -14.80 1.47
N ILE A 148 8.70 -13.63 1.41
CA ILE A 148 9.26 -12.39 1.97
C ILE A 148 9.41 -12.53 3.49
N GLU A 149 8.41 -13.07 4.19
CA GLU A 149 8.45 -13.26 5.64
C GLU A 149 9.60 -14.18 6.10
N LYS A 150 9.89 -15.23 5.32
CA LYS A 150 10.99 -16.17 5.60
C LYS A 150 12.37 -15.59 5.31
N THR A 151 12.47 -14.46 4.63
CA THR A 151 13.75 -13.86 4.25
C THR A 151 14.51 -13.37 5.50
N PRO A 152 15.77 -13.81 5.71
CA PRO A 152 16.55 -13.39 6.86
C PRO A 152 16.86 -11.89 6.82
N VAL A 153 16.86 -11.25 7.98
CA VAL A 153 17.23 -9.82 8.12
C VAL A 153 18.70 -9.67 8.55
N VAL A 154 19.34 -8.57 8.13
CA VAL A 154 20.73 -8.24 8.45
C VAL A 154 20.89 -8.00 9.94
N ASP A 155 19.97 -7.22 10.51
CA ASP A 155 20.00 -6.79 11.91
C ASP A 155 18.57 -6.77 12.46
N GLN A 156 18.38 -7.29 13.67
CA GLN A 156 17.11 -7.25 14.40
C GLN A 156 16.73 -5.84 14.86
N ARG A 157 17.63 -4.85 14.85
CA ARG A 157 17.32 -3.45 15.19
C ARG A 157 16.64 -2.72 14.03
N LYS A 158 17.14 -2.91 12.81
CA LYS A 158 16.64 -2.24 11.60
C LYS A 158 15.68 -3.10 10.79
N HIS A 159 15.67 -4.42 11.02
CA HIS A 159 14.85 -5.39 10.32
C HIS A 159 14.95 -5.31 8.79
N ARG A 160 16.12 -4.91 8.26
CA ARG A 160 16.37 -4.86 6.82
C ARG A 160 16.63 -6.27 6.29
N PRO A 161 15.96 -6.73 5.22
CA PRO A 161 16.29 -8.00 4.56
C PRO A 161 17.78 -8.10 4.19
N LYS A 162 18.38 -9.29 4.33
CA LYS A 162 19.77 -9.55 3.90
C LYS A 162 19.93 -9.49 2.39
N MET A 163 18.93 -10.00 1.68
CA MET A 163 18.83 -9.87 0.24
C MET A 163 17.83 -8.75 -0.05
N ASP A 164 18.23 -7.82 -0.91
CA ASP A 164 17.33 -6.77 -1.37
C ASP A 164 16.16 -7.41 -2.12
N ILE A 165 14.95 -7.18 -1.63
CA ILE A 165 13.70 -7.52 -2.31
C ILE A 165 13.07 -6.22 -2.77
N LYS A 166 12.73 -6.12 -4.05
CA LYS A 166 12.15 -4.93 -4.65
C LYS A 166 10.81 -5.22 -5.30
N ILE A 167 9.99 -4.18 -5.38
CA ILE A 167 8.86 -4.11 -6.31
C ILE A 167 9.47 -3.75 -7.66
N ARG A 168 9.31 -4.61 -8.66
CA ARG A 168 9.81 -4.41 -10.03
C ARG A 168 8.92 -3.45 -10.80
N SER A 169 7.62 -3.71 -10.75
CA SER A 169 6.60 -2.94 -11.42
C SER A 169 5.25 -3.16 -10.75
N ILE A 170 4.30 -2.30 -11.07
CA ILE A 170 2.93 -2.42 -10.59
C ILE A 170 1.96 -2.43 -11.77
N THR A 171 1.06 -3.40 -11.78
CA THR A 171 -0.04 -3.46 -12.74
C THR A 171 -1.34 -3.07 -12.05
N ILE A 172 -1.98 -1.99 -12.51
CA ILE A 172 -3.30 -1.59 -12.03
C ILE A 172 -4.35 -2.33 -12.86
N HIS A 173 -5.26 -3.01 -12.18
CA HIS A 173 -6.41 -3.68 -12.79
C HIS A 173 -7.69 -2.92 -12.43
N ALA A 174 -8.38 -2.42 -13.45
CA ALA A 174 -9.77 -2.02 -13.31
C ALA A 174 -10.61 -3.26 -12.96
N ASN A 175 -11.57 -3.12 -12.04
CA ASN A 175 -12.44 -4.23 -11.68
C ASN A 175 -13.42 -4.54 -12.83
N PRO A 176 -13.37 -5.73 -13.44
CA PRO A 176 -14.26 -6.12 -14.54
C PRO A 176 -15.73 -6.30 -14.10
N ILE A 177 -16.03 -6.35 -12.80
CA ILE A 177 -17.39 -6.55 -12.27
C ILE A 177 -18.19 -5.23 -12.30
N ALA A 178 -17.52 -4.07 -12.27
CA ALA A 178 -18.19 -2.77 -12.31
C ALA A 178 -18.79 -2.42 -13.69
N ASP A 179 -18.34 -3.10 -14.76
CA ASP A 179 -18.87 -2.91 -16.11
C ASP A 179 -20.07 -3.85 -16.40
N GLN A 180 -20.36 -4.82 -15.54
CA GLN A 180 -21.51 -5.74 -15.69
C GLN A 180 -22.78 -5.28 -14.97
N GLN A 181 -22.77 -4.11 -14.33
CA GLN A 181 -23.94 -3.52 -13.66
C GLN A 181 -24.27 -2.10 -14.15
N ALA A 182 -23.85 -1.76 -15.38
CA ALA A 182 -24.22 -0.50 -16.06
C ALA A 182 -25.51 -0.67 -16.88
#